data_AF-A0A225AK04-F1
#
_entry.id   AF-A0A225AK04-F1
#
_cell.length_a   1.000
_cell.length_b   1.000
_cell.length_c   1.000
_cell.angle_alpha   90.00
_cell.angle_beta   90.00
_cell.angle_gamma   90.00
#
_symmetry.space_group_name_H-M   'P 1'
#
loop_
_entity.id
_entity.type
_entity.pdbx_description
1 polymer ?
#
loop_
_entity_poly.entity_id
_entity_poly.type
_entity_poly.pdbx_seq_one_letter_code
_entity_poly.pdbx_strand_id
1 'polypeptide(L)'
;MERPVARKVLADRHVYFSRPPAVSSGSPILCDFGGASVQSSRNRGNVMYDVYRPPEIILDMEWDTKIDIWGLCLMVWRMLEGNHLFSAHKSGALNNEQHLAEMVSLMGPPPLEFLRRSPISQRYWDEEAMPIGLASI
;
A
#
# COMPACT_ATOMS: atom_id res chain seq x y z
N MET A 1 18.06 16.13 28.92
CA MET A 1 16.92 16.25 27.98
C MET A 1 15.88 17.16 28.64
N GLU A 2 15.86 18.45 28.29
CA GLU A 2 15.21 19.49 29.12
C GLU A 2 13.70 19.67 28.88
N ARG A 3 13.15 19.09 27.81
CA ARG A 3 11.70 19.10 27.50
C ARG A 3 11.26 17.78 26.87
N PRO A 4 10.83 16.78 27.67
CA PRO A 4 10.25 15.55 27.14
C PRO A 4 8.88 15.82 26.51
N VAL A 5 8.55 15.07 25.46
CA VAL A 5 7.21 15.05 24.87
C VAL A 5 6.22 14.37 25.81
N ALA A 6 4.92 14.61 25.59
CA ALA A 6 3.85 13.93 26.33
C ALA A 6 4.13 12.43 26.37
N ARG A 7 3.99 11.82 27.56
CA ARG A 7 4.27 10.41 27.77
C ARG A 7 3.19 9.75 28.62
N LYS A 8 2.88 8.50 28.31
CA LYS A 8 2.11 7.60 29.16
C LYS A 8 3.08 6.81 30.02
N VAL A 9 2.94 6.90 31.33
CA VAL A 9 3.73 6.13 32.30
C VAL A 9 2.95 4.86 32.65
N LEU A 10 3.55 3.70 32.40
CA LEU A 10 3.05 2.38 32.81
C LEU A 10 4.01 1.82 33.87
N ALA A 11 3.61 0.77 34.58
CA ALA A 11 4.40 0.17 35.65
C ALA A 11 5.78 -0.36 35.18
N ASP A 12 5.85 -0.81 33.91
CA ASP A 12 7.01 -1.45 33.30
C ASP A 12 7.74 -0.55 32.29
N ARG A 13 7.08 0.48 31.74
CA ARG A 13 7.62 1.30 30.65
C ARG A 13 7.00 2.67 30.53
N HIS A 14 7.72 3.57 29.86
CA HIS A 14 7.19 4.86 29.43
C HIS A 14 6.95 4.82 27.93
N VAL A 15 5.76 5.19 27.48
CA VAL A 15 5.43 5.37 26.06
C VAL A 15 5.40 6.86 25.76
N TYR A 16 6.32 7.33 24.94
CA TYR A 16 6.41 8.73 24.53
C TYR A 16 5.60 8.97 23.25
N PHE A 17 4.98 10.13 23.14
CA PHE A 17 4.37 10.56 21.88
C PHE A 17 5.46 10.82 20.83
N SER A 18 5.22 10.43 19.58
CA SER A 18 6.18 10.66 18.50
C SER A 18 6.43 12.16 18.32
N ARG A 19 7.70 12.56 18.21
CA ARG A 19 8.03 13.94 17.82
C ARG A 19 7.71 14.10 16.34
N PRO A 20 7.10 15.23 15.93
CA PRO A 20 7.08 15.58 14.52
C PRO A 20 8.53 15.57 14.02
N PRO A 21 8.82 14.90 12.89
CA PRO A 21 10.16 14.92 12.34
C PRO A 21 10.53 16.39 12.04
N ALA A 22 11.73 16.80 12.47
CA ALA A 22 12.25 18.10 12.08
C ALA A 22 12.49 18.05 10.57
N VAL A 23 11.87 18.97 9.82
CA VAL A 23 12.18 19.14 8.40
C VAL A 23 13.65 19.59 8.32
N SER A 24 14.50 18.75 7.73
CA SER A 24 15.92 19.01 7.57
C SER A 24 16.26 19.09 6.08
N SER A 25 17.22 19.93 5.72
CA SER A 25 17.69 20.09 4.34
C SER A 25 18.65 18.97 3.87
N GLY A 26 18.71 17.86 4.59
CA GLY A 26 19.57 16.72 4.29
C GLY A 26 18.95 15.74 3.29
N SER A 27 19.75 14.76 2.84
CA SER A 27 19.26 13.67 2.02
C SER A 27 18.17 12.86 2.75
N PRO A 28 17.10 12.45 2.07
CA PRO A 28 16.10 11.57 2.68
C PRO A 28 16.76 10.24 3.06
N ILE A 29 16.43 9.74 4.25
CA ILE A 29 16.91 8.45 4.78
C ILE A 29 15.68 7.59 5.04
N LEU A 30 15.69 6.35 4.55
CA LEU A 30 14.66 5.38 4.88
C LEU A 30 14.74 5.04 6.38
N CYS A 31 13.61 5.14 7.06
CA CYS A 31 13.48 4.87 8.48
C CYS A 31 12.26 3.99 8.75
N ASP A 32 12.08 3.60 10.01
CA ASP A 32 10.97 2.76 10.49
C ASP A 32 10.86 1.40 9.78
N PHE A 33 11.72 0.48 10.19
CA PHE A 33 11.72 -0.91 9.73
C PHE A 33 10.76 -1.80 10.55
N GLY A 34 9.80 -1.22 11.28
CA GLY A 34 8.86 -2.00 12.11
C GLY A 34 7.94 -2.92 11.28
N GLY A 35 7.68 -2.57 10.02
CA GLY A 35 6.97 -3.39 9.05
C GLY A 35 7.86 -4.13 8.05
N ALA A 36 9.19 -4.05 8.20
CA ALA A 36 10.10 -4.69 7.26
C ALA A 36 10.11 -6.21 7.47
N SER A 37 10.16 -6.95 6.36
CA SER A 37 10.28 -8.41 6.37
C SER A 37 11.50 -8.81 5.55
N VAL A 38 12.19 -9.85 5.99
CA VAL A 38 13.26 -10.48 5.20
C VAL A 38 12.60 -11.23 4.06
N GLN A 39 13.17 -11.11 2.87
CA GLN A 39 12.70 -11.84 1.69
C GLN A 39 12.76 -13.36 1.95
N SER A 40 11.60 -14.01 1.96
CA SER A 40 11.50 -15.47 1.91
C SER A 40 11.09 -15.94 0.51
N SER A 41 11.12 -17.26 0.30
CA SER A 41 10.69 -17.88 -0.96
C SER A 41 9.19 -17.73 -1.24
N ARG A 42 8.35 -17.41 -0.24
CA ARG A 42 6.89 -17.27 -0.38
C ARG A 42 6.33 -16.24 0.60
N ASN A 43 6.53 -14.95 0.31
CA ASN A 43 5.95 -13.91 1.15
C ASN A 43 4.47 -13.71 0.77
N ARG A 44 3.59 -13.73 1.77
CA ARG A 44 2.14 -13.55 1.65
C ARG A 44 1.61 -12.73 2.82
N GLY A 45 0.38 -12.26 2.69
CA GLY A 45 -0.32 -11.49 3.72
C GLY A 45 -0.41 -10.00 3.40
N ASN A 46 -1.19 -9.32 4.21
CA ASN A 46 -1.52 -7.91 4.02
C ASN A 46 -0.39 -7.02 4.57
N VAL A 47 0.53 -6.64 3.69
CA VAL A 47 1.61 -5.70 3.96
C VAL A 47 1.31 -4.36 3.30
N MET A 48 2.00 -3.30 3.74
CA MET A 48 1.83 -1.92 3.30
C MET A 48 0.53 -1.24 3.76
N TYR A 49 0.59 0.09 3.79
CA TYR A 49 -0.56 0.94 4.07
C TYR A 49 -1.57 0.92 2.92
N ASP A 50 -2.84 1.10 3.24
CA ASP A 50 -3.95 0.70 2.39
C ASP A 50 -3.91 1.22 0.95
N VAL A 51 -3.65 2.53 0.77
CA VAL A 51 -3.58 3.22 -0.54
C VAL A 51 -2.27 2.99 -1.29
N TYR A 52 -1.26 2.41 -0.64
CA TYR A 52 0.03 2.07 -1.24
C TYR A 52 0.12 0.61 -1.68
N ARG A 53 -0.92 -0.20 -1.42
CA ARG A 53 -0.88 -1.62 -1.73
C ARG A 53 -0.89 -1.86 -3.24
N PRO A 54 0.03 -2.67 -3.77
CA PRO A 54 0.02 -3.10 -5.16
C PRO A 54 -1.06 -4.15 -5.40
N PRO A 55 -1.42 -4.41 -6.68
CA PRO A 55 -2.49 -5.35 -7.03
C PRO A 55 -2.23 -6.77 -6.52
N GLU A 56 -0.99 -7.24 -6.47
CA GLU A 56 -0.64 -8.56 -5.93
C GLU A 56 -0.98 -8.71 -4.44
N ILE A 57 -0.90 -7.64 -3.63
CA ILE A 57 -1.31 -7.70 -2.23
C ILE A 57 -2.84 -7.70 -2.11
N ILE A 58 -3.52 -6.86 -2.90
CA ILE A 58 -4.99 -6.78 -2.91
C ILE A 58 -5.61 -8.12 -3.32
N LEU A 59 -4.97 -8.82 -4.23
CA LEU A 59 -5.39 -10.12 -4.75
C LEU A 59 -4.80 -11.31 -3.99
N ASP A 60 -4.15 -11.10 -2.84
CA ASP A 60 -3.56 -12.17 -2.00
C ASP A 60 -2.63 -13.13 -2.78
N MET A 61 -1.78 -12.54 -3.63
CA MET A 61 -0.71 -13.24 -4.35
C MET A 61 0.57 -13.26 -3.52
N GLU A 62 1.52 -14.11 -3.94
CA GLU A 62 2.89 -14.01 -3.44
C GLU A 62 3.56 -12.71 -3.92
N TRP A 63 4.30 -12.08 -3.01
CA TRP A 63 4.98 -10.83 -3.25
C TRP A 63 6.48 -10.92 -2.98
N ASP A 64 7.23 -10.02 -3.62
CA ASP A 64 8.66 -9.86 -3.47
C ASP A 64 9.00 -8.38 -3.24
N THR A 65 10.27 -8.01 -3.38
CA THR A 65 10.75 -6.63 -3.18
C THR A 65 10.15 -5.62 -4.16
N LYS A 66 9.40 -6.04 -5.20
CA LYS A 66 8.76 -5.11 -6.14
C LYS A 66 7.63 -4.31 -5.51
N ILE A 67 7.06 -4.78 -4.40
CA ILE A 67 6.06 -4.00 -3.66
C ILE A 67 6.64 -2.68 -3.13
N ASP A 68 7.93 -2.65 -2.80
CA ASP A 68 8.62 -1.44 -2.35
C ASP A 68 8.80 -0.44 -3.50
N ILE A 69 9.06 -0.94 -4.71
CA ILE A 69 9.16 -0.10 -5.92
C ILE A 69 7.80 0.53 -6.24
N TRP A 70 6.72 -0.26 -6.14
CA TRP A 70 5.37 0.27 -6.28
C TRP A 70 5.06 1.37 -5.26
N GLY A 71 5.33 1.10 -3.97
CA GLY A 71 5.16 2.08 -2.90
C GLY A 71 5.97 3.35 -3.11
N LEU A 72 7.22 3.22 -3.56
CA LEU A 72 8.10 4.35 -3.88
C LEU A 72 7.50 5.22 -4.99
N CYS A 73 6.98 4.63 -6.07
CA CYS A 73 6.33 5.38 -7.15
C CYS A 73 5.13 6.20 -6.65
N LEU A 74 4.27 5.59 -5.82
CA LEU A 74 3.12 6.29 -5.25
C LEU A 74 3.53 7.39 -4.26
N MET A 75 4.60 7.18 -3.50
CA MET A 75 5.17 8.20 -2.62
C MET A 75 5.71 9.39 -3.41
N VAL A 76 6.47 9.15 -4.48
CA VAL A 76 7.00 10.20 -5.37
C VAL A 76 5.85 10.99 -5.99
N TRP A 77 4.83 10.31 -6.51
CA TRP A 77 3.63 10.97 -7.02
C TRP A 77 3.02 11.92 -5.97
N ARG A 78 2.78 11.43 -4.75
CA ARG A 78 2.20 12.24 -3.67
C ARG A 78 3.03 13.46 -3.32
N MET A 79 4.36 13.35 -3.39
CA MET A 79 5.24 14.49 -3.13
C MET A 79 5.15 15.55 -4.24
N LEU A 80 4.94 15.15 -5.48
CA LEU A 80 4.85 16.04 -6.63
C LEU A 80 3.46 16.70 -6.75
N GLU A 81 2.39 15.92 -6.64
CA GLU A 81 1.01 16.37 -6.87
C GLU A 81 0.28 16.80 -5.60
N GLY A 82 0.82 16.48 -4.42
CA GLY A 82 0.22 16.82 -3.12
C GLY A 82 -0.99 15.95 -2.73
N ASN A 83 -1.40 14.99 -3.56
CA ASN A 83 -2.49 14.04 -3.30
C ASN A 83 -2.08 12.58 -3.60
N HIS A 84 -2.87 11.60 -3.17
CA HIS A 84 -2.58 10.20 -3.52
C HIS A 84 -2.94 9.93 -4.98
N LEU A 85 -2.14 9.11 -5.68
CA LEU A 85 -2.45 8.66 -7.04
C LEU A 85 -3.75 7.84 -7.08
N PHE A 86 -3.92 6.98 -6.08
CA PHE A 86 -5.12 6.17 -5.88
C PHE A 86 -5.82 6.58 -4.60
N SER A 87 -7.14 6.71 -4.66
CA SER A 87 -7.96 6.96 -3.49
C SER A 87 -8.19 5.66 -2.74
N ALA A 88 -8.45 4.56 -3.45
CA ALA A 88 -8.78 3.24 -2.89
C ALA A 88 -9.99 3.25 -1.93
N HIS A 89 -10.82 4.29 -1.91
CA HIS A 89 -11.96 4.41 -1.00
C HIS A 89 -13.27 4.58 -1.77
N LYS A 90 -14.31 3.91 -1.28
CA LYS A 90 -15.71 4.08 -1.71
C LYS A 90 -16.55 4.37 -0.48
N SER A 91 -17.27 5.50 -0.49
CA SER A 91 -18.10 5.96 0.64
C SER A 91 -17.34 6.07 1.99
N GLY A 92 -16.08 6.50 1.95
CA GLY A 92 -15.25 6.71 3.15
C GLY A 92 -14.63 5.44 3.73
N ALA A 93 -14.87 4.27 3.14
CA ALA A 93 -14.23 3.02 3.52
C ALA A 93 -13.29 2.55 2.41
N LEU A 94 -12.20 1.91 2.80
CA LEU A 94 -11.31 1.20 1.88
C LEU A 94 -12.13 0.21 1.03
N ASN A 95 -11.90 0.23 -0.28
CA ASN A 95 -12.58 -0.63 -1.22
C ASN A 95 -11.62 -1.15 -2.29
N ASN A 96 -11.35 -2.46 -2.25
CA ASN A 96 -10.41 -3.12 -3.15
C ASN A 96 -10.87 -3.07 -4.63
N GLU A 97 -12.17 -3.16 -4.89
CA GLU A 97 -12.73 -3.06 -6.24
C GLU A 97 -12.44 -1.69 -6.86
N GLN A 98 -12.71 -0.61 -6.11
CA GLN A 98 -12.39 0.76 -6.50
C GLN A 98 -10.88 0.94 -6.73
N HIS A 99 -10.05 0.40 -5.83
CA HIS A 99 -8.60 0.52 -5.96
C HIS A 99 -8.08 -0.15 -7.23
N LEU A 100 -8.56 -1.36 -7.53
CA LEU A 100 -8.21 -2.08 -8.77
C LEU A 100 -8.76 -1.37 -10.02
N ALA A 101 -9.97 -0.80 -9.95
CA ALA A 101 -10.54 -0.01 -11.04
C ALA A 101 -9.68 1.22 -11.37
N GLU A 102 -9.20 1.95 -10.34
CA GLU A 102 -8.31 3.10 -10.51
C GLU A 102 -6.98 2.70 -11.15
N MET A 103 -6.41 1.57 -10.73
CA MET A 103 -5.19 1.01 -11.34
C MET A 103 -5.40 0.67 -12.82
N VAL A 104 -6.52 0.03 -13.16
CA VAL A 104 -6.85 -0.34 -14.55
C VAL A 104 -7.14 0.89 -15.40
N SER A 105 -7.79 1.91 -14.85
CA SER A 105 -8.05 3.17 -15.56
C SER A 105 -6.74 3.86 -15.97
N LEU A 106 -5.70 3.77 -15.14
CA LEU A 106 -4.40 4.37 -15.41
C LEU A 106 -3.49 3.52 -16.31
N MET A 107 -3.42 2.20 -16.05
CA MET A 107 -2.42 1.30 -16.67
C MET A 107 -3.00 0.36 -17.73
N GLY A 108 -4.32 0.33 -17.89
CA GLY A 108 -5.02 -0.68 -18.69
C GLY A 108 -5.29 -1.99 -17.92
N PRO A 109 -5.97 -2.95 -18.55
CA PRO A 109 -6.32 -4.22 -17.92
C PRO A 109 -5.07 -5.05 -17.61
N PRO A 110 -5.05 -5.77 -16.47
CA PRO A 110 -3.93 -6.64 -16.13
C PRO A 110 -3.85 -7.83 -17.11
N PRO A 111 -2.65 -8.33 -17.42
CA PRO A 111 -2.49 -9.53 -18.24
C PRO A 111 -3.20 -10.74 -17.62
N LEU A 112 -3.77 -11.62 -18.46
CA LEU A 112 -4.47 -12.82 -18.01
C LEU A 112 -3.56 -13.77 -17.18
N GLU A 113 -2.28 -13.84 -17.52
CA GLU A 113 -1.29 -14.59 -16.74
C GLU A 113 -1.16 -14.06 -15.31
N PHE A 114 -1.24 -12.74 -15.13
CA PHE A 114 -1.22 -12.13 -13.80
C PHE A 114 -2.46 -12.52 -13.01
N LEU A 115 -3.65 -12.41 -13.62
CA LEU A 115 -4.92 -12.74 -12.96
C LEU A 115 -4.97 -14.21 -12.51
N ARG A 116 -4.43 -15.14 -13.31
CA ARG A 116 -4.38 -16.57 -13.00
C ARG A 116 -3.53 -16.94 -11.78
N ARG A 117 -2.69 -16.02 -11.27
CA ARG A 117 -1.87 -16.26 -10.08
C ARG A 117 -2.67 -16.30 -8.77
N SER A 118 -3.91 -15.84 -8.77
CA SER A 118 -4.76 -15.86 -7.58
C SER A 118 -6.22 -16.19 -7.90
N PRO A 119 -6.87 -17.06 -7.12
CA PRO A 119 -8.31 -17.28 -7.22
C PRO A 119 -9.12 -16.04 -6.81
N ILE A 120 -8.54 -15.10 -6.04
CA ILE A 120 -9.21 -13.86 -5.64
C ILE A 120 -9.51 -12.97 -6.85
N SER A 121 -8.72 -13.07 -7.91
CA SER A 121 -8.95 -12.35 -9.17
C SER A 121 -10.34 -12.63 -9.76
N GLN A 122 -10.90 -13.82 -9.56
CA GLN A 122 -12.23 -14.22 -10.05
C GLN A 122 -13.38 -13.44 -9.41
N ARG A 123 -13.11 -12.67 -8.33
CA ARG A 123 -14.09 -11.75 -7.75
C ARG A 123 -14.27 -10.47 -8.57
N TYR A 124 -13.29 -10.13 -9.39
CA TYR A 124 -13.19 -8.84 -10.08
C TYR A 124 -13.11 -9.00 -11.61
N TRP A 125 -12.67 -10.15 -12.11
CA TRP A 125 -12.57 -10.45 -13.54
C TRP A 125 -13.11 -11.85 -13.85
N ASP A 126 -13.66 -12.04 -15.06
CA ASP A 126 -14.09 -13.34 -15.59
C ASP A 126 -12.93 -14.13 -16.22
N GLU A 127 -13.25 -15.27 -16.84
CA GLU A 127 -12.27 -16.17 -17.44
C GLU A 127 -11.54 -15.56 -18.65
N GLU A 128 -12.18 -14.60 -19.31
CA GLU A 128 -11.68 -13.81 -20.43
C GLU A 128 -10.92 -12.55 -20.00
N ALA A 129 -10.67 -12.38 -18.70
CA ALA A 129 -10.06 -11.18 -18.09
C ALA A 129 -10.91 -9.90 -18.27
N MET A 130 -12.21 -10.04 -18.50
CA MET A 130 -13.12 -8.90 -18.55
C MET A 130 -13.57 -8.52 -17.13
N PRO A 131 -13.62 -7.22 -16.80
CA PRO A 131 -14.05 -6.75 -15.49
C PRO A 131 -15.50 -7.17 -15.14
N ILE A 132 -15.71 -7.78 -13.97
CA ILE A 132 -17.04 -8.12 -13.43
C ILE A 132 -17.43 -7.04 -12.42
N GLY A 133 -18.48 -6.26 -12.73
CA GLY A 133 -19.06 -5.31 -11.77
C GLY A 133 -18.21 -4.06 -11.47
N LEU A 134 -16.93 -4.05 -11.87
CA LEU A 134 -16.11 -2.86 -12.01
C LEU A 134 -16.83 -1.93 -13.00
N ALA A 135 -17.64 -1.01 -12.45
CA ALA A 135 -18.41 -0.07 -13.24
C ALA A 135 -17.49 0.59 -14.27
N SER A 136 -17.94 0.57 -15.52
CA SER A 136 -17.25 1.05 -16.71
C SER A 136 -16.32 2.22 -16.41
N ILE A 137 -15.05 2.03 -16.73
CA ILE A 137 -14.09 3.13 -16.90
C ILE A 137 -14.61 4.05 -18.01
#